data_AF-A0AA41SCK7-F1
#
_entry.id   AF-A0AA41SCK7-F1
#
_cell.length_a   1.000
_cell.length_b   1.000
_cell.length_c   1.000
_cell.angle_alpha   90.00
_cell.angle_beta   90.00
_cell.angle_gamma   90.00
#
_symmetry.space_group_name_H-M   'P 1'
#
loop_
_entity.id
_entity.type
_entity.pdbx_description
1 polymer ?
#
loop_
_entity_poly.entity_id
_entity_poly.type
_entity_poly.pdbx_seq_one_letter_code
_entity_poly.pdbx_strand_id
1 'polypeptide(L)'
;MKGLGIGSFTFDWSTIAAFSYSPLISPFFVTVNVAIGYALIMYVVTPVTYWGMNLYNAKTFPLFTTELFNSKGGEYNISAIVNDKFELDVLQYAQQGRINLSTFFAVSYGIGFATILATLAHVFLFHG
;
A
#
# COMPACT_ATOMS: atom_id res chain seq x y z
N MET A 1 1.97 9.50 -9.92
CA MET A 1 3.32 9.27 -9.38
C MET A 1 3.84 7.96 -9.95
N LYS A 2 5.07 7.86 -10.48
CA LYS A 2 5.57 6.66 -11.23
C LYS A 2 6.92 6.12 -10.72
N GLY A 3 7.33 6.46 -9.50
CA GLY A 3 8.63 6.05 -8.94
C GLY A 3 8.47 5.23 -7.67
N LEU A 4 9.29 4.20 -7.53
CA LEU A 4 9.38 3.37 -6.32
C LEU A 4 10.10 4.08 -5.16
N GLY A 5 10.74 5.22 -5.39
CA GLY A 5 11.47 5.97 -4.35
C GLY A 5 12.77 5.32 -3.88
N ILE A 6 13.23 4.26 -4.57
CA ILE A 6 14.49 3.57 -4.25
C ILE A 6 15.65 4.57 -4.39
N GLY A 7 16.37 4.82 -3.29
CA GLY A 7 17.52 5.72 -3.27
C GLY A 7 17.17 7.22 -3.27
N SER A 8 15.92 7.60 -2.98
CA SER A 8 15.58 9.01 -2.79
C SER A 8 16.09 9.49 -1.43
N PHE A 9 17.23 10.16 -1.42
CA PHE A 9 17.80 10.81 -0.25
C PHE A 9 17.66 12.32 -0.37
N THR A 10 17.34 12.98 0.73
CA THR A 10 17.33 14.43 0.84
C THR A 10 18.12 14.84 2.08
N PHE A 11 18.85 15.94 1.96
CA PHE A 11 19.52 16.61 3.09
C PHE A 11 18.74 17.82 3.58
N ASP A 12 17.58 18.12 2.98
CA ASP A 12 16.71 19.20 3.42
C ASP A 12 15.97 18.80 4.70
N TRP A 13 16.33 19.46 5.79
CA TRP A 13 15.71 19.29 7.10
C TRP A 13 14.21 19.60 7.09
N SER A 14 13.76 20.56 6.27
CA SER A 14 12.36 20.96 6.17
C SER A 14 11.51 19.81 5.62
N THR A 15 12.01 19.16 4.56
CA THR A 15 11.39 17.97 3.99
C THR A 15 11.34 16.82 5.02
N ILE A 16 12.45 16.54 5.71
CA ILE A 16 12.49 15.45 6.70
C ILE A 16 11.50 15.69 7.85
N ALA A 17 11.48 16.90 8.41
CA ALA A 17 10.60 17.27 9.50
C ALA A 17 9.12 17.25 9.11
N ALA A 18 8.80 17.57 7.85
CA ALA A 18 7.43 17.51 7.32
C ALA A 18 6.89 16.07 7.21
N PHE A 19 7.74 15.08 6.90
CA PHE A 19 7.31 13.70 6.69
C PHE A 19 7.39 12.79 7.92
N SER A 20 8.33 13.00 8.85
CA SER A 20 8.55 12.12 10.00
C SER A 20 8.11 12.71 11.34
N TYR A 21 7.46 13.89 11.34
CA TYR A 21 7.56 14.85 12.46
C TYR A 21 9.04 15.19 12.74
N SER A 22 9.34 16.23 13.52
CA SER A 22 10.75 16.58 13.79
C SER A 22 11.46 15.38 14.44
N PRO A 23 12.41 14.70 13.76
CA PRO A 23 13.00 13.45 14.24
C PRO A 23 13.95 13.67 15.42
N LEU A 24 14.19 14.92 15.81
CA LEU A 24 14.82 15.29 17.08
C LEU A 24 13.94 15.00 18.29
N ILE A 25 12.61 14.87 18.10
CA ILE A 25 11.64 14.64 19.17
C ILE A 25 11.51 13.15 19.48
N SER A 26 11.66 12.28 18.47
CA SER A 26 11.58 10.83 18.66
C SER A 26 12.93 10.24 19.09
N PRO A 27 12.95 9.27 20.03
CA PRO A 27 14.17 8.55 20.36
C PRO A 27 14.77 7.86 19.12
N PHE A 28 16.10 7.84 19.01
CA PHE A 28 16.82 7.25 17.88
C PHE A 28 16.38 5.81 17.56
N PHE A 29 16.11 5.02 18.60
CA PHE A 29 15.65 3.63 18.47
C PHE A 29 14.33 3.52 17.68
N VAL A 30 13.39 4.46 17.86
CA VAL A 30 12.12 4.48 17.13
C VAL A 30 12.39 4.72 15.64
N THR A 31 13.25 5.68 15.33
CA THR A 31 13.64 6.00 13.95
C THR A 31 14.30 4.81 13.25
N VAL A 32 15.19 4.10 13.94
CA VAL A 32 15.83 2.88 13.39
C VAL A 32 14.79 1.78 13.14
N ASN A 33 13.84 1.58 14.06
CA ASN A 33 12.80 0.57 13.89
C ASN A 33 11.90 0.86 12.67
N VAL A 34 11.51 2.13 12.48
CA VAL A 34 10.75 2.57 11.29
C VAL A 34 11.55 2.35 10.02
N ALA A 35 12.85 2.67 10.02
CA ALA A 35 13.73 2.45 8.87
C ALA A 35 13.87 0.96 8.51
N ILE A 36 14.02 0.09 9.51
CA ILE A 36 14.05 -1.37 9.31
C ILE A 36 12.71 -1.85 8.74
N GLY A 37 11.59 -1.42 9.30
CA GLY A 37 10.25 -1.74 8.79
C GLY A 37 10.09 -1.33 7.32
N TYR A 38 10.46 -0.09 6.98
CA TYR A 38 10.46 0.39 5.61
C TYR A 38 11.32 -0.50 4.69
N ALA A 39 12.55 -0.81 5.08
CA ALA A 39 13.44 -1.64 4.28
C ALA A 39 12.88 -3.05 4.05
N LEU A 40 12.29 -3.68 5.09
CA LEU A 40 11.65 -4.98 4.98
C LEU A 40 10.47 -4.95 3.99
N ILE A 41 9.60 -3.96 4.09
CA ILE A 41 8.43 -3.87 3.20
C ILE A 41 8.86 -3.58 1.76
N MET A 42 9.79 -2.66 1.58
CA MET A 42 10.21 -2.18 0.26
C MET A 42 11.08 -3.20 -0.49
N TYR A 43 12.01 -3.85 0.21
CA TYR A 43 13.02 -4.72 -0.42
C TYR A 43 12.75 -6.22 -0.24
N VAL A 44 11.89 -6.63 0.69
CA VAL A 44 11.57 -8.04 0.91
C VAL A 44 10.11 -8.33 0.55
N VAL A 45 9.14 -7.71 1.23
CA VAL A 45 7.72 -8.06 1.05
C VAL A 45 7.22 -7.70 -0.35
N THR A 46 7.49 -6.48 -0.81
CA THR A 46 7.04 -5.99 -2.13
C THR A 46 7.62 -6.85 -3.28
N PRO A 47 8.93 -7.17 -3.30
CA PRO A 47 9.47 -8.04 -4.34
C PRO A 47 8.99 -9.48 -4.28
N VAL A 48 8.87 -10.06 -3.07
CA VAL A 48 8.40 -11.44 -2.89
C VAL A 48 6.95 -11.60 -3.36
N THR A 49 6.09 -10.65 -3.03
CA THR A 49 4.67 -10.68 -3.42
C THR A 49 4.47 -10.50 -4.92
N TYR A 50 5.25 -9.62 -5.57
CA TYR A 50 5.13 -9.35 -7.01
C TYR A 50 5.85 -10.38 -7.88
N TRP A 51 7.16 -10.60 -7.66
CA TRP A 51 7.95 -11.51 -8.51
C TRP A 51 7.89 -12.97 -8.08
N GLY A 52 7.92 -13.22 -6.76
CA GLY A 52 7.99 -14.56 -6.19
C GLY A 52 6.66 -15.31 -6.23
N MET A 53 5.59 -14.70 -5.71
CA MET A 53 4.29 -15.34 -5.57
C MET A 53 3.28 -14.96 -6.66
N ASN A 54 3.54 -13.91 -7.46
CA ASN A 54 2.62 -13.36 -8.46
C ASN A 54 1.18 -13.24 -7.91
N LEU A 55 1.06 -12.69 -6.70
CA LEU A 55 -0.20 -12.70 -5.98
C LEU A 55 -1.27 -11.93 -6.77
N TYR A 56 -2.44 -12.55 -6.99
CA TYR A 56 -3.54 -11.96 -7.79
C TYR A 56 -3.17 -11.58 -9.24
N ASN A 57 -2.29 -12.34 -9.89
CA ASN A 57 -1.79 -12.02 -11.24
C ASN A 57 -1.13 -10.63 -11.31
N ALA A 58 -0.48 -10.22 -10.22
CA ALA A 58 0.27 -8.98 -10.06
C ALA A 58 1.10 -8.57 -11.28
N LYS A 59 1.73 -9.53 -11.96
CA LYS A 59 2.59 -9.28 -13.13
C LYS A 59 1.85 -8.73 -14.35
N THR A 60 0.51 -8.71 -14.34
CA THR A 60 -0.29 -8.15 -15.43
C THR A 60 -0.40 -6.62 -15.39
N PHE A 61 -0.04 -5.99 -14.27
CA PHE A 61 -0.10 -4.54 -14.08
C PHE A 61 1.17 -4.01 -13.38
N PRO A 62 1.45 -2.69 -13.46
CA PRO A 62 2.65 -2.10 -12.87
C PRO A 62 2.75 -2.33 -11.36
N LEU A 63 3.97 -2.56 -10.86
CA LEU A 63 4.24 -2.75 -9.43
C LEU A 63 3.73 -1.59 -8.56
N PHE A 64 3.88 -0.37 -9.06
CA PHE A 64 3.49 0.86 -8.38
C PHE A 64 2.61 1.71 -9.29
N THR A 65 1.35 1.86 -8.91
CA THR A 65 0.39 2.76 -9.55
C THR A 65 -0.84 2.90 -8.65
N THR A 66 -1.51 4.04 -8.74
CA THR A 66 -2.79 4.33 -8.08
C THR A 66 -3.99 3.91 -8.92
N GLU A 67 -3.77 3.47 -10.16
CA GLU A 67 -4.81 3.04 -11.08
C GLU A 67 -5.35 1.65 -10.72
N LEU A 68 -6.59 1.39 -11.15
CA LEU A 68 -7.28 0.13 -10.97
C LEU A 68 -7.23 -0.67 -12.27
N PHE A 69 -7.08 -1.99 -12.16
CA PHE A 69 -6.94 -2.87 -13.32
C PHE A 69 -8.01 -3.94 -13.36
N ASN A 70 -8.42 -4.28 -14.57
CA ASN A 70 -9.18 -5.50 -14.83
C ASN A 70 -8.25 -6.72 -14.77
N SER A 71 -8.83 -7.93 -14.81
CA SER A 71 -8.06 -9.18 -14.73
C SER A 71 -7.13 -9.43 -15.93
N LYS A 72 -7.24 -8.61 -16.98
CA LYS A 72 -6.42 -8.66 -18.21
C LYS A 72 -5.31 -7.59 -18.24
N GLY A 73 -5.15 -6.81 -17.17
CA GLY A 73 -4.15 -5.74 -17.06
C GLY A 73 -4.53 -4.41 -17.74
N GLY A 74 -5.76 -4.27 -18.23
CA GLY A 74 -6.28 -2.99 -18.73
C GLY A 74 -6.86 -2.13 -17.62
N GLU A 75 -6.97 -0.82 -17.83
CA GLU A 75 -7.58 0.10 -16.89
C GLU A 75 -9.04 -0.27 -16.59
N TYR A 76 -9.43 -0.16 -15.32
CA TYR A 76 -10.77 -0.52 -14.86
C TYR A 76 -11.70 0.70 -14.93
N ASN A 77 -12.78 0.61 -15.71
CA ASN A 77 -13.80 1.67 -15.78
C ASN A 77 -14.71 1.62 -14.55
N ILE A 78 -14.53 2.56 -13.62
CA ILE A 78 -15.33 2.65 -12.39
C ILE A 78 -16.71 3.23 -12.69
N SER A 79 -16.79 4.23 -13.56
CA SER A 79 -18.05 4.89 -13.91
C SER A 79 -19.05 3.95 -14.57
N ALA A 80 -18.59 2.86 -15.20
CA ALA A 80 -19.46 1.83 -15.75
C ALA A 80 -20.15 0.99 -14.67
N ILE A 81 -19.55 0.80 -13.49
CA ILE A 81 -20.13 -0.04 -12.43
C ILE A 81 -20.92 0.75 -11.39
N VAL A 82 -21.02 2.07 -11.54
CA VAL A 82 -21.72 2.95 -10.60
C VAL A 82 -22.95 3.52 -11.31
N ASN A 83 -24.13 3.31 -10.72
CA ASN A 83 -25.38 3.81 -11.27
C ASN A 83 -25.58 5.31 -10.96
N ASP A 84 -26.62 5.93 -11.53
CA ASP A 84 -26.95 7.35 -11.31
C ASP A 84 -27.25 7.72 -9.84
N LYS A 85 -27.48 6.71 -8.99
CA LYS A 85 -27.71 6.86 -7.55
C LYS A 85 -26.43 6.66 -6.72
N PHE A 86 -25.27 6.53 -7.35
CA PHE A 86 -23.99 6.21 -6.72
C PHE A 86 -23.96 4.84 -6.01
N GLU A 87 -24.77 3.89 -6.45
CA GLU A 87 -24.77 2.50 -5.98
C GLU A 87 -24.05 1.59 -6.98
N LEU A 88 -23.53 0.47 -6.49
CA LEU A 88 -22.88 -0.54 -7.32
C LEU A 88 -23.91 -1.24 -8.22
N ASP A 89 -23.73 -1.15 -9.53
CA ASP A 89 -24.43 -1.97 -10.50
C ASP A 89 -23.81 -3.37 -10.54
N VAL A 90 -24.46 -4.31 -9.85
CA VAL A 90 -24.00 -5.70 -9.72
C VAL A 90 -23.95 -6.42 -11.08
N LEU A 91 -24.83 -6.07 -12.02
CA LEU A 91 -24.85 -6.69 -13.35
C LEU A 91 -23.64 -6.24 -14.17
N GLN A 92 -23.38 -4.93 -14.20
CA GLN A 92 -22.19 -4.40 -14.89
C GLN A 92 -20.90 -4.84 -14.21
N TYR A 93 -20.88 -4.92 -12.88
CA TYR A 93 -19.75 -5.48 -12.13
C TYR A 93 -19.49 -6.95 -12.49
N ALA A 94 -20.54 -7.77 -12.60
CA ALA A 94 -20.40 -9.18 -12.98
C ALA A 94 -19.85 -9.35 -14.41
N GLN A 95 -20.18 -8.42 -15.33
CA GLN A 95 -19.66 -8.42 -16.70
C GLN A 95 -18.20 -7.97 -16.78
N GLN A 96 -17.83 -6.92 -16.05
CA GLN A 96 -16.48 -6.35 -16.06
C GLN A 96 -15.48 -7.17 -15.23
N GLY A 97 -15.98 -7.86 -14.20
CA GLY A 97 -15.21 -8.73 -13.33
C GLY A 97 -14.55 -8.01 -12.16
N ARG A 98 -13.68 -8.73 -11.43
CA ARG A 98 -13.06 -8.23 -10.21
C ARG A 98 -12.07 -7.10 -10.49
N ILE A 99 -12.10 -6.09 -9.62
CA ILE A 99 -11.12 -5.00 -9.56
C ILE A 99 -9.81 -5.54 -8.99
N ASN A 100 -8.69 -5.22 -9.63
CA ASN A 100 -7.36 -5.49 -9.13
C ASN A 100 -6.62 -4.19 -8.84
N LEU A 101 -5.83 -4.22 -7.77
CA LEU A 101 -4.99 -3.12 -7.31
C LEU A 101 -3.53 -3.49 -7.54
N SER A 102 -2.66 -2.48 -7.68
CA SER A 102 -1.22 -2.73 -7.69
C SER A 102 -0.77 -3.43 -6.40
N THR A 103 0.21 -4.33 -6.52
CA THR A 103 0.67 -5.14 -5.38
C THR A 103 1.24 -4.27 -4.26
N PHE A 104 1.95 -3.19 -4.61
CA PHE A 104 2.45 -2.24 -3.62
C PHE A 104 1.31 -1.64 -2.80
N PHE A 105 0.24 -1.17 -3.47
CA PHE A 105 -0.91 -0.59 -2.79
C PHE A 105 -1.62 -1.63 -1.90
N ALA A 106 -1.83 -2.85 -2.40
CA ALA A 106 -2.46 -3.93 -1.63
C ALA A 106 -1.65 -4.28 -0.36
N VAL A 107 -0.32 -4.38 -0.45
CA VAL A 107 0.57 -4.65 0.69
C VAL A 107 0.52 -3.50 1.69
N SER A 108 0.59 -2.24 1.24
CA SER A 108 0.50 -1.07 2.13
C SER A 108 -0.80 -1.05 2.94
N TYR A 109 -1.94 -1.36 2.30
CA TYR A 109 -3.22 -1.46 3.00
C TYR A 109 -3.24 -2.62 4.00
N GLY A 110 -2.75 -3.79 3.61
CA GLY A 110 -2.66 -4.96 4.50
C GLY A 110 -1.87 -4.66 5.78
N ILE A 111 -0.74 -3.96 5.65
CA ILE A 111 0.07 -3.53 6.80
C ILE A 111 -0.68 -2.48 7.64
N GLY A 112 -1.40 -1.54 7.00
CA GLY A 112 -2.25 -0.58 7.71
C GLY A 112 -3.27 -1.27 8.62
N PHE A 113 -3.95 -2.31 8.14
CA PHE A 113 -4.85 -3.12 8.96
C PHE A 113 -4.11 -3.90 10.06
N ALA A 114 -2.92 -4.44 9.76
CA ALA A 114 -2.10 -5.12 10.77
C ALA A 114 -1.70 -4.18 11.92
N THR A 115 -1.44 -2.91 11.65
CA THR A 115 -1.13 -1.90 12.69
C THR A 115 -2.30 -1.68 13.65
N ILE A 116 -3.55 -1.70 13.17
CA ILE A 116 -4.75 -1.61 14.02
C ILE A 116 -4.80 -2.80 14.97
N LEU A 117 -4.63 -4.01 14.44
CA LEU A 117 -4.60 -5.24 15.25
C LEU A 117 -3.42 -5.26 16.23
N ALA A 118 -2.23 -4.80 15.82
CA ALA A 118 -1.07 -4.69 16.68
C ALA A 118 -1.32 -3.73 17.86
N THR A 119 -2.02 -2.63 17.61
CA THR A 119 -2.40 -1.66 18.65
C THR A 119 -3.36 -2.30 19.66
N LEU A 120 -4.39 -3.00 19.18
CA LEU A 120 -5.32 -3.73 20.05
C LEU A 120 -4.60 -4.82 20.87
N ALA A 121 -3.72 -5.60 20.24
CA ALA A 121 -2.93 -6.62 20.92
C ALA A 121 -2.01 -6.00 21.99
N HIS A 122 -1.38 -4.87 21.71
CA HIS A 122 -0.54 -4.16 22.66
C HIS A 122 -1.36 -3.67 23.87
N VAL A 123 -2.53 -3.06 23.64
CA VAL A 123 -3.41 -2.63 24.74
C VAL A 123 -3.84 -3.83 25.57
N PHE A 124 -4.28 -4.92 24.94
CA PHE A 124 -4.73 -6.11 25.66
C PHE A 124 -3.62 -6.77 26.50
N LEU A 125 -2.39 -6.84 25.98
CA LEU A 125 -1.29 -7.52 26.67
C LEU A 125 -0.62 -6.68 27.77
N PHE A 126 -0.60 -5.35 27.64
CA PHE A 126 0.15 -4.46 28.53
C PHE A 126 -0.74 -3.56 29.41
N HIS A 127 -2.01 -3.40 29.07
CA HIS A 127 -2.95 -2.51 29.75
C HIS A 127 -4.34 -3.11 29.97
N GLY A 128 -4.54 -4.39 29.59
CA GLY A 128 -5.78 -5.15 29.75
C GLY A 128 -5.73 -6.10 30.94
#